data_AF-A0A348VY47-F1
#
_entry.id   AF-A0A348VY47-F1
#
_cell.length_a   1.000
_cell.length_b   1.000
_cell.length_c   1.000
_cell.angle_alpha   90.00
_cell.angle_beta   90.00
_cell.angle_gamma   90.00
#
_symmetry.space_group_name_H-M   'P 1'
#
loop_
_entity.id
_entity.type
_entity.pdbx_description
1 polymer ?
#
loop_
_entity_poly.entity_id
_entity_poly.type
_entity_poly.pdbx_seq_one_letter_code
_entity_poly.pdbx_strand_id
1 'polypeptide(L)'
;TIAWNSEANEFALLNESKELVTGKLSSTANLNWLIASSYSVTENTGYSVYLMPDYKGDSTLNITTGLDVGENTNVDVVNYSKTTEAKDVTIRTNGGTLNIDADTDSVRHYAKADKIVVDAVAPHSYHEFGVVLGDIVAKKGNVVVEDSGVVSNVIIASADVTATISANSTVSSIVATDSNYYDKVTNNNSTTKVDSKKTIEVIENSPFAGGDGSEAFPFLIANNSQLKALEEYTKDSNKTINAKLLENIYITPVIADKTVRILIPYISISSSLNLDMNDKTIGVKEGQSFGKATPVIFAVLSGKLTIFGNGTFNCEAQNEQVYGININGKDASVEILNGNFYGALTAVQVQKGSLVIRDGYFDLAPTCKSVVPQYSKYVVNIIDAAFKNGTASISIYGGSFIKFDPSANPEGENTTYVANGYKVTKNTVNQEDIYTVVKA
;
A
#
# COMPACT_ATOMS: atom_id res chain seq x y z
N THR A 1 34.74 -16.44 1.16
CA THR A 1 33.62 -15.73 0.48
C THR A 1 33.61 -16.14 -0.98
N ILE A 2 32.44 -16.30 -1.60
CA ILE A 2 32.34 -16.57 -3.04
C ILE A 2 32.03 -15.24 -3.75
N ALA A 3 32.73 -14.99 -4.86
CA ALA A 3 32.44 -13.91 -5.79
C ALA A 3 32.04 -14.50 -7.15
N TRP A 4 30.99 -13.97 -7.76
CA TRP A 4 30.64 -14.25 -9.16
C TRP A 4 31.13 -13.11 -10.04
N ASN A 5 32.00 -13.41 -11.00
CA ASN A 5 32.40 -12.48 -12.04
C ASN A 5 31.32 -12.48 -13.13
N SER A 6 30.50 -11.43 -13.18
CA SER A 6 29.40 -11.32 -14.14
C SER A 6 29.84 -11.05 -15.57
N GLU A 7 31.08 -10.61 -15.78
CA GLU A 7 31.66 -10.38 -17.11
C GLU A 7 32.06 -11.70 -17.79
N ALA A 8 32.78 -12.55 -17.07
CA ALA A 8 33.25 -13.85 -17.58
C ALA A 8 32.27 -15.00 -17.29
N ASN A 9 31.27 -14.78 -16.43
CA ASN A 9 30.37 -15.79 -15.90
C ASN A 9 31.09 -16.94 -15.17
N GLU A 10 32.02 -16.59 -14.28
CA GLU A 10 32.86 -17.52 -13.52
C GLU A 10 32.80 -17.22 -12.01
N PHE A 11 33.10 -18.22 -11.17
CA PHE A 11 33.19 -18.03 -9.73
C PHE A 11 34.64 -17.95 -9.26
N ALA A 12 34.88 -17.10 -8.27
CA ALA A 12 36.12 -16.98 -7.55
C ALA A 12 35.91 -17.23 -6.05
N LEU A 13 36.86 -17.91 -5.43
CA LEU A 13 36.92 -18.08 -3.98
C LEU A 13 37.85 -17.01 -3.41
N LEU A 14 37.36 -16.29 -2.41
CA LEU A 14 38.12 -15.29 -1.66
C LEU A 14 38.33 -15.73 -0.22
N ASN A 15 39.48 -15.35 0.35
CA ASN A 15 39.76 -15.57 1.77
C ASN A 15 38.93 -14.60 2.66
N GLU A 16 39.18 -14.62 3.97
CA GLU A 16 38.49 -13.74 4.93
C GLU A 16 38.82 -12.26 4.70
N SER A 17 40.05 -11.96 4.26
CA SER A 17 40.52 -10.64 3.84
C SER A 17 40.06 -10.23 2.44
N LYS A 18 39.17 -11.00 1.81
CA LYS A 18 38.62 -10.80 0.45
C LYS A 18 39.65 -10.86 -0.68
N GLU A 19 40.81 -11.47 -0.43
CA GLU A 19 41.84 -11.70 -1.44
C GLU A 19 41.56 -12.99 -2.21
N LEU A 20 41.94 -13.01 -3.49
CA LEU A 20 41.72 -14.15 -4.38
C LEU A 20 42.51 -15.39 -3.91
N VAL A 21 41.78 -16.48 -3.66
CA VAL A 21 42.36 -17.81 -3.36
C VAL A 21 42.44 -18.63 -4.64
N THR A 22 41.35 -18.68 -5.41
CA THR A 22 41.28 -19.39 -6.70
C THR A 22 40.13 -18.85 -7.57
N GLY A 23 40.17 -19.14 -8.86
CA GLY A 23 39.26 -18.60 -9.87
C GLY A 23 39.75 -17.27 -10.46
N LYS A 24 38.84 -16.51 -11.06
CA LYS A 24 39.14 -15.25 -11.75
C LYS A 24 38.10 -14.17 -11.43
N LEU A 25 38.60 -13.00 -11.06
CA LEU A 25 37.78 -11.79 -10.89
C LEU A 25 37.87 -10.93 -12.16
N SER A 26 36.83 -10.13 -12.42
CA SER A 26 36.92 -9.04 -13.39
C SER A 26 37.88 -7.97 -12.87
N SER A 27 38.59 -7.31 -13.79
CA SER A 27 39.35 -6.10 -13.48
C SER A 27 38.45 -4.95 -13.04
N THR A 28 37.17 -4.98 -13.42
CA THR A 28 36.17 -4.00 -13.04
C THR A 28 35.46 -4.48 -11.78
N ALA A 29 35.72 -3.81 -10.66
CA ALA A 29 35.32 -4.28 -9.33
C ALA A 29 33.81 -4.53 -9.21
N ASN A 30 32.95 -3.61 -9.68
CA ASN A 30 31.50 -3.75 -9.59
C ASN A 30 30.90 -4.84 -10.49
N LEU A 31 31.69 -5.48 -11.37
CA LEU A 31 31.27 -6.68 -12.10
C LEU A 31 31.54 -7.98 -11.32
N ASN A 32 32.19 -7.89 -10.16
CA ASN A 32 32.30 -9.00 -9.23
C ASN A 32 31.17 -8.89 -8.19
N TRP A 33 30.42 -9.96 -8.00
CA TRP A 33 29.26 -10.04 -7.11
C TRP A 33 29.57 -10.92 -5.90
N LEU A 34 29.64 -10.32 -4.72
CA LEU A 34 29.81 -11.06 -3.47
C LEU A 34 28.50 -11.66 -3.02
N ILE A 35 28.53 -12.96 -2.72
CA ILE A 35 27.43 -13.64 -2.04
C ILE A 35 27.62 -13.42 -0.53
N ALA A 36 26.70 -12.66 0.08
CA ALA A 36 26.83 -12.25 1.48
C ALA A 36 25.53 -12.38 2.26
N SER A 37 25.63 -12.73 3.55
CA SER A 37 24.52 -12.72 4.51
C SER A 37 24.30 -11.36 5.16
N SER A 38 25.21 -10.41 4.95
CA SER A 38 25.17 -9.05 5.48
C SER A 38 25.74 -8.08 4.45
N TYR A 39 25.17 -6.88 4.32
CA TYR A 39 25.70 -5.85 3.44
C TYR A 39 26.90 -5.11 4.07
N SER A 40 26.87 -4.88 5.39
CA SER A 40 27.91 -4.15 6.12
C SER A 40 29.30 -4.79 6.00
N VAL A 41 29.37 -6.10 5.76
CA VAL A 41 30.65 -6.81 5.57
C VAL A 41 31.22 -6.66 4.16
N THR A 42 30.49 -6.02 3.24
CA THR A 42 30.84 -5.88 1.83
C THR A 42 30.89 -4.43 1.35
N GLU A 43 30.40 -3.47 2.14
CA GLU A 43 30.23 -2.05 1.78
C GLU A 43 31.49 -1.39 1.18
N ASN A 44 32.69 -1.80 1.63
CA ASN A 44 33.97 -1.19 1.25
C ASN A 44 34.76 -1.99 0.21
N THR A 45 34.17 -3.03 -0.38
CA THR A 45 34.90 -3.92 -1.31
C THR A 45 34.96 -3.38 -2.73
N GLY A 46 34.08 -2.44 -3.09
CA GLY A 46 33.88 -2.02 -4.48
C GLY A 46 33.22 -3.10 -5.37
N TYR A 47 32.83 -4.24 -4.79
CA TYR A 47 32.10 -5.30 -5.47
C TYR A 47 30.60 -5.07 -5.35
N SER A 48 29.85 -5.59 -6.32
CA SER A 48 28.40 -5.71 -6.22
C SER A 48 28.03 -6.80 -5.22
N VAL A 49 26.79 -6.80 -4.73
CA VAL A 49 26.37 -7.70 -3.65
C VAL A 49 25.11 -8.44 -4.03
N TYR A 50 25.12 -9.76 -3.83
CA TYR A 50 23.93 -10.59 -3.77
C TYR A 50 23.66 -10.95 -2.30
N LEU A 51 22.51 -10.54 -1.78
CA LEU A 51 22.07 -10.88 -0.43
C LEU A 51 21.46 -12.27 -0.39
N MET A 52 22.04 -13.14 0.44
CA MET A 52 21.51 -14.48 0.66
C MET A 52 20.11 -14.44 1.29
N PRO A 53 19.28 -15.48 1.07
CA PRO A 53 18.01 -15.63 1.77
C PRO A 53 18.15 -15.49 3.29
N ASP A 54 17.06 -15.08 3.94
CA ASP A 54 16.99 -14.81 5.38
C ASP A 54 17.91 -13.69 5.89
N TYR A 55 18.27 -12.72 5.02
CA TYR A 55 19.00 -11.53 5.41
C TYR A 55 18.32 -10.83 6.62
N LYS A 56 19.07 -10.58 7.70
CA LYS A 56 18.58 -9.92 8.94
C LYS A 56 19.30 -8.60 9.23
N GLY A 57 20.00 -8.04 8.25
CA GLY A 57 20.67 -6.75 8.41
C GLY A 57 19.71 -5.57 8.28
N ASP A 58 20.28 -4.39 8.04
CA ASP A 58 19.55 -3.15 7.95
C ASP A 58 18.54 -3.15 6.80
N SER A 59 17.37 -2.55 7.03
CA SER A 59 16.35 -2.35 6.00
C SER A 59 16.63 -1.17 5.09
N THR A 60 17.56 -0.29 5.47
CA THR A 60 18.08 0.80 4.64
C THR A 60 19.51 0.49 4.23
N LEU A 61 19.76 0.39 2.93
CA LEU A 61 21.07 0.09 2.36
C LEU A 61 21.60 1.31 1.59
N ASN A 62 22.81 1.75 1.91
CA ASN A 62 23.53 2.77 1.15
C ASN A 62 24.60 2.09 0.29
N ILE A 63 24.44 2.13 -1.02
CA ILE A 63 25.22 1.35 -1.98
C ILE A 63 25.90 2.24 -3.03
N THR A 64 27.04 1.78 -3.53
CA THR A 64 27.83 2.47 -4.57
C THR A 64 28.21 1.56 -5.75
N THR A 65 27.66 0.34 -5.75
CA THR A 65 27.85 -0.74 -6.70
C THR A 65 26.50 -1.43 -6.94
N GLY A 66 26.47 -2.50 -7.74
CA GLY A 66 25.25 -3.26 -7.97
C GLY A 66 24.77 -4.00 -6.72
N LEU A 67 23.45 -4.22 -6.65
CA LEU A 67 22.79 -4.91 -5.55
C LEU A 67 21.72 -5.85 -6.10
N ASP A 68 21.66 -7.06 -5.56
CA ASP A 68 20.54 -7.97 -5.70
C ASP A 68 20.13 -8.41 -4.31
N VAL A 69 18.93 -8.04 -3.88
CA VAL A 69 18.42 -8.40 -2.56
C VAL A 69 17.96 -9.87 -2.47
N GLY A 70 18.08 -10.64 -3.55
CA GLY A 70 17.70 -12.04 -3.58
C GLY A 70 16.19 -12.21 -3.41
N GLU A 71 15.77 -12.99 -2.41
CA GLU A 71 14.35 -13.20 -2.06
C GLU A 71 13.90 -12.32 -0.88
N ASN A 72 14.78 -11.46 -0.38
CA ASN A 72 14.54 -10.72 0.86
C ASN A 72 13.56 -9.56 0.62
N THR A 73 12.54 -9.46 1.47
CA THR A 73 11.52 -8.39 1.43
C THR A 73 11.64 -7.39 2.59
N ASN A 74 12.68 -7.53 3.42
CA ASN A 74 12.94 -6.68 4.59
C ASN A 74 13.93 -5.55 4.29
N VAL A 75 14.29 -5.33 3.03
CA VAL A 75 15.01 -4.15 2.57
C VAL A 75 13.98 -3.15 2.08
N ASP A 76 13.75 -2.11 2.88
CA ASP A 76 12.71 -1.09 2.66
C ASP A 76 13.23 0.08 1.81
N VAL A 77 14.52 0.39 1.91
CA VAL A 77 15.14 1.53 1.22
C VAL A 77 16.52 1.15 0.68
N VAL A 78 16.76 1.46 -0.59
CA VAL A 78 18.08 1.39 -1.21
C VAL A 78 18.45 2.78 -1.71
N ASN A 79 19.56 3.33 -1.22
CA ASN A 79 20.14 4.58 -1.68
C ASN A 79 21.37 4.26 -2.51
N TYR A 80 21.29 4.46 -3.83
CA TYR A 80 22.42 4.34 -4.73
C TYR A 80 23.06 5.70 -4.96
N SER A 81 24.36 5.80 -4.69
CA SER A 81 25.15 6.99 -4.99
C SER A 81 26.39 6.67 -5.81
N LYS A 82 26.80 7.62 -6.66
CA LYS A 82 28.02 7.47 -7.46
C LYS A 82 29.28 7.39 -6.59
N THR A 83 30.35 6.91 -7.21
CA THR A 83 31.71 7.15 -6.75
C THR A 83 32.43 8.16 -7.65
N THR A 84 33.75 8.24 -7.58
CA THR A 84 34.54 9.10 -8.49
C THR A 84 34.59 8.57 -9.92
N GLU A 85 34.49 7.25 -10.10
CA GLU A 85 34.49 6.61 -11.40
C GLU A 85 33.06 6.29 -11.84
N ALA A 86 32.76 6.60 -13.11
CA ALA A 86 31.49 6.32 -13.76
C ALA A 86 31.28 4.81 -13.93
N LYS A 87 30.05 4.33 -13.68
CA LYS A 87 29.73 2.89 -13.72
C LYS A 87 28.41 2.59 -14.41
N ASP A 88 28.31 1.37 -14.93
CA ASP A 88 27.04 0.69 -15.19
C ASP A 88 26.70 -0.20 -13.99
N VAL A 89 25.54 0.03 -13.37
CA VAL A 89 25.08 -0.79 -12.24
C VAL A 89 23.75 -1.46 -12.50
N THR A 90 23.61 -2.64 -11.92
CA THR A 90 22.36 -3.40 -11.90
C THR A 90 21.88 -3.47 -10.46
N ILE A 91 20.62 -3.11 -10.25
CA ILE A 91 19.95 -3.14 -8.96
C ILE A 91 18.68 -4.00 -9.10
N ARG A 92 18.46 -4.90 -8.14
CA ARG A 92 17.29 -5.77 -8.08
C ARG A 92 16.73 -5.70 -6.66
N THR A 93 15.53 -5.14 -6.51
CA THR A 93 14.82 -5.06 -5.21
C THR A 93 13.54 -5.90 -5.24
N ASN A 94 12.91 -6.09 -4.08
CA ASN A 94 11.67 -6.87 -3.93
C ASN A 94 10.52 -6.04 -3.31
N GLY A 95 10.54 -4.73 -3.51
CA GLY A 95 9.66 -3.75 -2.87
C GLY A 95 10.46 -2.53 -2.41
N GLY A 96 9.85 -1.68 -1.59
CA GLY A 96 10.53 -0.55 -0.97
C GLY A 96 10.87 0.58 -1.94
N THR A 97 11.70 1.53 -1.49
CA THR A 97 12.10 2.70 -2.27
C THR A 97 13.52 2.56 -2.77
N LEU A 98 13.75 2.80 -4.08
CA LEU A 98 15.08 2.98 -4.65
C LEU A 98 15.33 4.47 -4.93
N ASN A 99 16.29 5.06 -4.23
CA ASN A 99 16.78 6.43 -4.45
C ASN A 99 18.09 6.39 -5.23
N ILE A 100 18.22 7.23 -6.25
CA ILE A 100 19.37 7.26 -7.16
C ILE A 100 19.90 8.69 -7.24
N ASP A 101 21.11 8.90 -6.72
CA ASP A 101 21.89 10.13 -6.88
C ASP A 101 23.26 9.81 -7.50
N ALA A 102 23.27 9.65 -8.81
CA ALA A 102 24.41 9.18 -9.57
C ALA A 102 24.52 9.82 -10.95
N ASP A 103 24.79 11.12 -10.98
CA ASP A 103 24.95 11.93 -12.20
C ASP A 103 26.12 11.54 -13.13
N THR A 104 26.86 10.46 -12.82
CA THR A 104 27.93 9.88 -13.66
C THR A 104 27.68 8.43 -14.09
N ASP A 105 26.65 7.78 -13.57
CA ASP A 105 26.42 6.34 -13.75
C ASP A 105 25.16 6.03 -14.58
N SER A 106 25.12 4.84 -15.18
CA SER A 106 23.88 4.22 -15.68
C SER A 106 23.34 3.24 -14.67
N VAL A 107 22.02 3.26 -14.44
CA VAL A 107 21.37 2.36 -13.48
C VAL A 107 20.32 1.53 -14.20
N ARG A 108 20.39 0.20 -14.07
CA ARG A 108 19.35 -0.72 -14.54
C ARG A 108 18.66 -1.34 -13.34
N HIS A 109 17.34 -1.22 -13.27
CA HIS A 109 16.55 -1.80 -12.22
C HIS A 109 15.66 -2.94 -12.74
N TYR A 110 15.54 -4.00 -11.94
CA TYR A 110 14.73 -5.18 -12.21
C TYR A 110 13.96 -5.61 -10.96
N ALA A 111 13.06 -6.58 -11.15
CA ALA A 111 12.20 -7.15 -10.11
C ALA A 111 11.15 -6.15 -9.62
N LYS A 112 11.12 -5.76 -8.35
CA LYS A 112 10.02 -4.98 -7.78
C LYS A 112 10.49 -3.81 -6.94
N ALA A 113 9.84 -2.65 -7.08
CA ALA A 113 9.95 -1.52 -6.17
C ALA A 113 8.55 -0.95 -5.86
N ASP A 114 8.39 -0.35 -4.69
CA ASP A 114 7.20 0.43 -4.38
C ASP A 114 7.28 1.80 -5.06
N LYS A 115 8.47 2.42 -5.03
CA LYS A 115 8.75 3.76 -5.55
C LYS A 115 10.20 3.88 -6.00
N ILE A 116 10.44 4.70 -7.02
CA ILE A 116 11.79 5.04 -7.46
C ILE A 116 11.94 6.55 -7.53
N VAL A 117 13.05 7.06 -7.00
CA VAL A 117 13.40 8.48 -7.04
C VAL A 117 14.76 8.61 -7.71
N VAL A 118 14.79 9.29 -8.85
CA VAL A 118 16.01 9.61 -9.60
C VAL A 118 16.32 11.08 -9.34
N ASP A 119 17.13 11.35 -8.32
CA ASP A 119 17.63 12.69 -8.01
C ASP A 119 18.57 13.17 -9.12
N ALA A 120 19.48 12.31 -9.57
CA ALA A 120 20.28 12.53 -10.76
C ALA A 120 20.78 11.21 -11.37
N VAL A 121 20.76 11.13 -12.71
CA VAL A 121 21.41 10.07 -13.48
C VAL A 121 21.96 10.65 -14.79
N ALA A 122 23.26 10.48 -15.05
CA ALA A 122 23.93 11.00 -16.26
C ALA A 122 25.28 10.26 -16.41
N PRO A 123 26.00 10.27 -17.56
CA PRO A 123 25.54 10.63 -18.90
C PRO A 123 24.60 9.57 -19.51
N HIS A 124 24.41 8.45 -18.82
CA HIS A 124 23.59 7.34 -19.24
C HIS A 124 22.26 7.31 -18.47
N SER A 125 21.26 6.62 -19.02
CA SER A 125 19.91 6.62 -18.45
C SER A 125 19.79 5.73 -17.22
N TYR A 126 18.78 6.03 -16.41
CA TYR A 126 18.14 5.03 -15.58
C TYR A 126 17.16 4.22 -16.44
N HIS A 127 17.21 2.90 -16.35
CA HIS A 127 16.40 1.95 -17.12
C HIS A 127 15.58 1.06 -16.19
N GLU A 128 14.26 1.10 -16.33
CA GLU A 128 13.33 0.26 -15.57
C GLU A 128 12.86 -0.93 -16.39
N PHE A 129 13.19 -2.14 -15.94
CA PHE A 129 12.75 -3.41 -16.55
C PHE A 129 11.78 -4.20 -15.65
N GLY A 130 11.59 -3.78 -14.41
CA GLY A 130 10.77 -4.48 -13.42
C GLY A 130 9.39 -3.89 -13.25
N VAL A 131 8.87 -4.04 -12.03
CA VAL A 131 7.56 -3.57 -11.60
C VAL A 131 7.75 -2.51 -10.52
N VAL A 132 7.43 -1.26 -10.85
CA VAL A 132 7.31 -0.17 -9.89
C VAL A 132 5.83 0.01 -9.58
N LEU A 133 5.40 -0.40 -8.39
CA LEU A 133 4.00 -0.35 -8.01
C LEU A 133 3.45 1.08 -8.05
N GLY A 134 4.22 2.04 -7.56
CA GLY A 134 3.88 3.46 -7.54
C GLY A 134 4.62 4.27 -8.59
N ASP A 135 5.27 5.34 -8.14
CA ASP A 135 5.82 6.36 -9.02
C ASP A 135 7.33 6.16 -9.28
N ILE A 136 7.74 6.49 -10.50
CA ILE A 136 9.12 6.89 -10.81
C ILE A 136 9.15 8.42 -10.81
N VAL A 137 9.87 9.01 -9.86
CA VAL A 137 10.07 10.47 -9.76
C VAL A 137 11.42 10.83 -10.35
N ALA A 138 11.43 11.40 -11.55
CA ALA A 138 12.66 11.83 -12.22
C ALA A 138 12.90 13.33 -11.99
N LYS A 139 14.03 13.68 -11.37
CA LYS A 139 14.42 15.09 -11.10
C LYS A 139 15.53 15.59 -12.01
N LYS A 140 16.42 14.71 -12.49
CA LYS A 140 17.47 15.07 -13.46
C LYS A 140 17.98 13.83 -14.19
N GLY A 141 18.19 13.94 -15.51
CA GLY A 141 18.75 12.86 -16.33
C GLY A 141 17.79 12.27 -17.36
N ASN A 142 18.14 11.11 -17.90
CA ASN A 142 17.28 10.35 -18.80
C ASN A 142 16.69 9.13 -18.09
N VAL A 143 15.37 8.98 -18.14
CA VAL A 143 14.64 7.82 -17.60
C VAL A 143 14.01 7.05 -18.74
N VAL A 144 14.25 5.74 -18.78
CA VAL A 144 13.68 4.84 -19.78
C VAL A 144 12.86 3.78 -19.07
N VAL A 145 11.56 3.71 -19.37
CA VAL A 145 10.75 2.53 -19.01
C VAL A 145 10.83 1.57 -20.17
N GLU A 146 11.58 0.49 -19.95
CA GLU A 146 11.92 -0.48 -20.99
C GLU A 146 10.75 -1.39 -21.33
N ASP A 147 10.89 -2.16 -22.40
CA ASP A 147 9.94 -3.22 -22.71
C ASP A 147 9.83 -4.17 -21.50
N SER A 148 8.61 -4.61 -21.19
CA SER A 148 8.21 -5.34 -19.96
C SER A 148 8.15 -4.53 -18.66
N GLY A 149 8.67 -3.30 -18.62
CA GLY A 149 8.56 -2.43 -17.45
C GLY A 149 7.10 -2.10 -17.13
N VAL A 150 6.71 -2.24 -15.86
CA VAL A 150 5.36 -1.93 -15.36
C VAL A 150 5.45 -0.85 -14.30
N VAL A 151 4.81 0.30 -14.53
CA VAL A 151 4.91 1.48 -13.65
C VAL A 151 3.53 2.11 -13.49
N SER A 152 3.17 2.54 -12.28
CA SER A 152 1.94 3.34 -12.13
C SER A 152 2.11 4.70 -12.81
N ASN A 153 3.00 5.55 -12.30
CA ASN A 153 3.23 6.85 -12.89
C ASN A 153 4.71 7.15 -13.15
N VAL A 154 5.00 7.82 -14.26
CA VAL A 154 6.31 8.46 -14.49
C VAL A 154 6.14 9.96 -14.33
N ILE A 155 6.87 10.55 -13.38
CA ILE A 155 6.79 11.97 -13.02
C ILE A 155 8.04 12.70 -13.53
N ILE A 156 7.83 13.66 -14.43
CA ILE A 156 8.86 14.57 -14.94
C ILE A 156 8.91 15.80 -14.02
N ALA A 157 9.83 15.80 -13.05
CA ALA A 157 9.83 16.79 -11.97
C ALA A 157 10.63 18.06 -12.27
N SER A 158 11.40 18.11 -13.36
CA SER A 158 12.18 19.29 -13.73
C SER A 158 12.43 19.39 -15.24
N ALA A 159 12.99 20.53 -15.65
CA ALA A 159 13.44 20.76 -17.02
C ALA A 159 14.68 19.93 -17.42
N ASP A 160 15.43 19.36 -16.47
CA ASP A 160 16.65 18.61 -16.78
C ASP A 160 16.37 17.12 -17.01
N VAL A 161 15.09 16.76 -17.15
CA VAL A 161 14.63 15.38 -17.33
C VAL A 161 14.22 15.13 -18.77
N THR A 162 14.64 13.99 -19.29
CA THR A 162 14.05 13.38 -20.49
C THR A 162 13.49 12.01 -20.11
N ALA A 163 12.40 11.60 -20.77
CA ALA A 163 11.80 10.30 -20.54
C ALA A 163 11.49 9.58 -21.85
N THR A 164 11.80 8.29 -21.90
CA THR A 164 11.43 7.41 -23.01
C THR A 164 10.59 6.25 -22.49
N ILE A 165 9.41 6.06 -23.07
CA ILE A 165 8.50 4.97 -22.70
C ILE A 165 8.44 4.00 -23.88
N SER A 166 8.98 2.80 -23.69
CA SER A 166 9.06 1.77 -24.72
C SER A 166 7.69 1.21 -25.08
N ALA A 167 7.54 0.73 -26.32
CA ALA A 167 6.24 0.37 -26.88
C ALA A 167 5.53 -0.77 -26.13
N ASN A 168 6.29 -1.69 -25.54
CA ASN A 168 5.77 -2.87 -24.84
C ASN A 168 5.87 -2.75 -23.30
N SER A 169 5.98 -1.53 -22.78
CA SER A 169 5.85 -1.25 -21.35
C SER A 169 4.37 -1.18 -20.92
N THR A 170 4.11 -1.14 -19.61
CA THR A 170 2.81 -0.80 -19.05
C THR A 170 2.96 0.37 -18.11
N VAL A 171 2.63 1.58 -18.57
CA VAL A 171 2.66 2.80 -17.75
C VAL A 171 1.24 3.36 -17.66
N SER A 172 0.72 3.55 -16.44
CA SER A 172 -0.67 4.01 -16.27
C SER A 172 -0.81 5.49 -16.62
N SER A 173 0.12 6.33 -16.17
CA SER A 173 0.15 7.74 -16.58
C SER A 173 1.57 8.31 -16.65
N ILE A 174 1.74 9.30 -17.52
CA ILE A 174 2.95 10.14 -17.56
C ILE A 174 2.51 11.54 -17.20
N VAL A 175 3.16 12.11 -16.19
CA VAL A 175 2.80 13.41 -15.63
C VAL A 175 4.03 14.27 -15.37
N ALA A 176 3.82 15.57 -15.22
CA ALA A 176 4.89 16.51 -14.95
C ALA A 176 4.53 17.47 -13.81
N THR A 177 5.54 18.06 -13.17
CA THR A 177 5.33 19.14 -12.19
C THR A 177 5.03 20.48 -12.84
N ASP A 178 5.44 20.65 -14.11
CA ASP A 178 5.16 21.82 -14.95
C ASP A 178 4.72 21.35 -16.34
N SER A 179 3.69 21.97 -16.90
CA SER A 179 3.14 21.58 -18.21
C SER A 179 4.12 21.79 -19.37
N ASN A 180 5.17 22.58 -19.21
CA ASN A 180 6.21 22.79 -20.22
C ASN A 180 7.20 21.61 -20.30
N TYR A 181 7.14 20.63 -19.40
CA TYR A 181 8.10 19.51 -19.39
C TYR A 181 7.67 18.34 -20.28
N TYR A 182 6.43 18.30 -20.76
CA TYR A 182 5.91 17.19 -21.57
C TYR A 182 6.61 17.05 -22.93
N ASP A 183 7.17 18.13 -23.49
CA ASP A 183 7.91 18.08 -24.76
C ASP A 183 9.21 17.25 -24.67
N LYS A 184 9.59 16.81 -23.45
CA LYS A 184 10.77 15.99 -23.16
C LYS A 184 10.45 14.50 -23.05
N VAL A 185 9.19 14.13 -23.29
CA VAL A 185 8.71 12.75 -23.24
C VAL A 185 8.63 12.18 -24.65
N THR A 186 9.39 11.11 -24.90
CA THR A 186 9.21 10.25 -26.07
C THR A 186 8.36 9.05 -25.66
N ASN A 187 7.07 9.09 -25.97
CA ASN A 187 6.15 7.99 -25.67
C ASN A 187 5.91 7.12 -26.91
N ASN A 188 6.54 5.94 -26.95
CA ASN A 188 6.34 4.95 -28.02
C ASN A 188 5.20 3.97 -27.68
N ASN A 189 4.58 4.08 -26.50
CA ASN A 189 3.50 3.21 -26.04
C ASN A 189 2.14 3.75 -26.47
N SER A 190 1.39 2.98 -27.26
CA SER A 190 0.07 3.39 -27.78
C SER A 190 -1.05 3.37 -26.74
N THR A 191 -0.84 2.75 -25.58
CA THR A 191 -1.86 2.58 -24.53
C THR A 191 -1.68 3.54 -23.35
N THR A 192 -0.44 3.97 -23.09
CA THR A 192 -0.13 4.93 -22.02
C THR A 192 -0.67 6.31 -22.36
N LYS A 193 -1.42 6.90 -21.42
CA LYS A 193 -1.99 8.24 -21.57
C LYS A 193 -0.99 9.30 -21.07
N VAL A 194 -0.71 10.27 -21.93
CA VAL A 194 -0.08 11.54 -21.56
C VAL A 194 -1.20 12.58 -21.42
N ASP A 195 -1.45 13.04 -20.19
CA ASP A 195 -2.40 14.13 -19.95
C ASP A 195 -1.65 15.43 -19.66
N SER A 196 -1.21 16.10 -20.73
CA SER A 196 -0.33 17.27 -20.67
C SER A 196 -0.95 18.49 -19.97
N LYS A 197 -2.22 18.42 -19.59
CA LYS A 197 -2.93 19.46 -18.85
C LYS A 197 -2.88 19.28 -17.34
N LYS A 198 -2.51 18.08 -16.87
CA LYS A 198 -2.40 17.81 -15.44
C LYS A 198 -0.98 18.04 -14.98
N THR A 199 -0.84 18.64 -13.81
CA THR A 199 0.42 18.70 -13.07
C THR A 199 0.24 18.00 -11.73
N ILE A 200 1.34 17.43 -11.23
CA ILE A 200 1.38 16.76 -9.93
C ILE A 200 2.34 17.50 -9.00
N GLU A 201 2.04 17.54 -7.71
CA GLU A 201 2.98 18.04 -6.70
C GLU A 201 3.91 16.91 -6.25
N VAL A 202 5.23 17.13 -6.30
CA VAL A 202 6.18 16.19 -5.70
C VAL A 202 6.32 16.51 -4.21
N ILE A 203 5.74 15.65 -3.38
CA ILE A 203 5.89 15.74 -1.93
C ILE A 203 7.24 15.14 -1.53
N GLU A 204 8.13 15.99 -1.04
CA GLU A 204 9.44 15.59 -0.52
C GLU A 204 9.27 14.61 0.66
N ASN A 205 10.06 13.54 0.68
CA ASN A 205 10.00 12.50 1.71
C ASN A 205 8.61 11.88 1.92
N SER A 206 7.74 11.92 0.91
CA SER A 206 6.44 11.26 0.96
C SER A 206 6.62 9.77 1.30
N PRO A 207 5.92 9.25 2.33
CA PRO A 207 6.03 7.85 2.73
C PRO A 207 5.34 6.91 1.73
N PHE A 208 4.45 7.44 0.88
CA PHE A 208 3.63 6.68 -0.06
C PHE A 208 4.42 6.24 -1.30
N ALA A 209 3.94 5.16 -1.94
CA ALA A 209 4.51 4.65 -3.18
C ALA A 209 4.40 5.68 -4.33
N GLY A 210 3.42 6.58 -4.24
CA GLY A 210 3.20 7.63 -5.21
C GLY A 210 2.00 8.53 -4.88
N GLY A 211 1.75 9.49 -5.75
CA GLY A 211 0.66 10.46 -5.65
C GLY A 211 0.91 11.62 -4.68
N ASP A 212 0.06 12.63 -4.78
CA ASP A 212 0.06 13.83 -3.93
C ASP A 212 -1.17 13.92 -3.00
N GLY A 213 -2.06 12.92 -3.07
CA GLY A 213 -3.27 12.83 -2.25
C GLY A 213 -4.46 13.60 -2.84
N SER A 214 -4.29 14.28 -3.98
CA SER A 214 -5.38 14.89 -4.73
C SER A 214 -6.28 13.82 -5.38
N GLU A 215 -7.47 14.24 -5.84
CA GLU A 215 -8.39 13.35 -6.56
C GLU A 215 -7.78 12.82 -7.87
N ALA A 216 -6.94 13.62 -8.53
CA ALA A 216 -6.26 13.22 -9.76
C ALA A 216 -5.11 12.25 -9.49
N PHE A 217 -4.40 12.41 -8.36
CA PHE A 217 -3.23 11.63 -7.99
C PHE A 217 -3.34 11.17 -6.53
N PRO A 218 -4.21 10.17 -6.25
CA PRO A 218 -4.38 9.66 -4.90
C PRO A 218 -3.07 9.07 -4.37
N PHE A 219 -2.88 9.12 -3.06
CA PHE A 219 -1.77 8.43 -2.42
C PHE A 219 -1.84 6.93 -2.71
N LEU A 220 -0.75 6.38 -3.23
CA LEU A 220 -0.65 4.97 -3.58
C LEU A 220 -0.07 4.17 -2.40
N ILE A 221 -0.80 3.13 -1.99
CA ILE A 221 -0.50 2.34 -0.79
C ILE A 221 -0.21 0.89 -1.16
N ALA A 222 1.05 0.49 -1.02
CA ALA A 222 1.57 -0.84 -1.31
C ALA A 222 1.88 -1.66 -0.04
N ASN A 223 2.00 -1.02 1.14
CA ASN A 223 2.40 -1.72 2.36
C ASN A 223 1.75 -1.14 3.65
N ASN A 224 1.96 -1.84 4.77
CA ASN A 224 1.39 -1.49 6.08
C ASN A 224 1.84 -0.10 6.56
N SER A 225 3.12 0.24 6.39
CA SER A 225 3.69 1.52 6.84
C SER A 225 3.04 2.69 6.10
N GLN A 226 2.80 2.53 4.80
CA GLN A 226 2.10 3.50 3.96
C GLN A 226 0.62 3.66 4.36
N LEU A 227 -0.07 2.56 4.65
CA LEU A 227 -1.45 2.64 5.15
C LEU A 227 -1.51 3.40 6.48
N LYS A 228 -0.58 3.10 7.39
CA LYS A 228 -0.47 3.76 8.69
C LYS A 228 -0.15 5.25 8.58
N ALA A 229 0.62 5.66 7.56
CA ALA A 229 0.96 7.06 7.32
C ALA A 229 -0.26 7.96 7.05
N LEU A 230 -1.40 7.41 6.60
CA LEU A 230 -2.64 8.18 6.43
C LEU A 230 -3.10 8.88 7.72
N GLU A 231 -2.76 8.36 8.90
CA GLU A 231 -3.10 9.02 10.18
C GLU A 231 -2.47 10.41 10.30
N GLU A 232 -1.25 10.61 9.78
CA GLU A 232 -0.61 11.93 9.79
C GLU A 232 -1.24 12.86 8.75
N TYR A 233 -1.49 12.34 7.55
CA TYR A 233 -2.03 13.13 6.44
C TYR A 233 -3.50 13.51 6.60
N THR A 234 -4.23 12.82 7.48
CA THR A 234 -5.63 13.14 7.82
C THR A 234 -5.78 13.99 9.09
N LYS A 235 -4.70 14.64 9.56
CA LYS A 235 -4.79 15.61 10.67
C LYS A 235 -5.21 17.02 10.22
N ASP A 236 -4.95 17.37 8.96
CA ASP A 236 -5.38 18.65 8.41
C ASP A 236 -6.86 18.60 8.03
N SER A 237 -7.70 19.23 8.85
CA SER A 237 -9.16 19.27 8.65
C SER A 237 -9.59 20.00 7.38
N ASN A 238 -8.71 20.79 6.74
CA ASN A 238 -9.03 21.52 5.52
C ASN A 238 -8.80 20.71 4.24
N LYS A 239 -8.18 19.53 4.35
CA LYS A 239 -7.85 18.68 3.21
C LYS A 239 -8.73 17.44 3.21
N THR A 240 -9.22 17.10 2.02
CA THR A 240 -9.70 15.75 1.73
C THR A 240 -8.57 14.98 1.08
N ILE A 241 -8.17 13.88 1.69
CA ILE A 241 -7.14 12.99 1.17
C ILE A 241 -7.80 11.93 0.29
N ASN A 242 -7.19 11.62 -0.84
CA ASN A 242 -7.57 10.51 -1.69
C ASN A 242 -6.45 9.48 -1.65
N ALA A 243 -6.79 8.21 -1.47
CA ALA A 243 -5.83 7.12 -1.39
C ALA A 243 -6.32 5.90 -2.16
N LYS A 244 -5.39 5.11 -2.68
CA LYS A 244 -5.66 3.91 -3.45
C LYS A 244 -4.75 2.77 -3.02
N LEU A 245 -5.33 1.60 -2.76
CA LEU A 245 -4.56 0.39 -2.49
C LEU A 245 -3.99 -0.20 -3.79
N LEU A 246 -2.70 -0.55 -3.74
CA LEU A 246 -2.01 -1.27 -4.80
C LEU A 246 -1.87 -2.76 -4.48
N GLU A 247 -1.83 -3.10 -3.20
CA GLU A 247 -1.60 -4.44 -2.69
C GLU A 247 -2.58 -4.79 -1.57
N ASN A 248 -2.67 -6.08 -1.25
CA ASN A 248 -3.35 -6.52 -0.03
C ASN A 248 -2.50 -6.16 1.20
N ILE A 249 -3.13 -5.54 2.19
CA ILE A 249 -2.47 -5.03 3.39
C ILE A 249 -2.98 -5.80 4.61
N TYR A 250 -2.06 -6.45 5.33
CA TYR A 250 -2.37 -7.21 6.54
C TYR A 250 -1.71 -6.56 7.74
N ILE A 251 -2.49 -5.76 8.47
CA ILE A 251 -1.99 -4.98 9.59
C ILE A 251 -1.58 -5.87 10.76
N THR A 252 -0.68 -5.36 11.60
CA THR A 252 -0.22 -6.03 12.82
C THR A 252 -0.40 -5.08 13.99
N PRO A 253 -1.61 -4.99 14.59
CA PRO A 253 -1.85 -4.10 15.72
C PRO A 253 -0.93 -4.40 16.89
N VAL A 254 -0.42 -3.34 17.52
CA VAL A 254 0.43 -3.42 18.71
C VAL A 254 -0.41 -3.03 19.92
N ILE A 255 -0.60 -3.98 20.84
CA ILE A 255 -1.42 -3.80 22.03
C ILE A 255 -0.52 -3.80 23.26
N ALA A 256 -0.38 -2.62 23.89
CA ALA A 256 0.45 -2.43 25.07
C ALA A 256 -0.16 -3.08 26.33
N ASP A 257 -1.46 -2.88 26.57
CA ASP A 257 -2.19 -3.47 27.69
C ASP A 257 -3.29 -4.41 27.19
N LYS A 258 -3.06 -5.71 27.33
CA LYS A 258 -3.99 -6.78 26.93
C LYS A 258 -5.00 -7.14 28.02
N THR A 259 -4.96 -6.46 29.18
CA THR A 259 -5.78 -6.80 30.36
C THR A 259 -7.04 -5.94 30.49
N VAL A 260 -7.15 -4.89 29.68
CA VAL A 260 -8.25 -3.93 29.70
C VAL A 260 -9.16 -4.14 28.50
N ARG A 261 -10.48 -4.07 28.73
CA ARG A 261 -11.48 -4.06 27.66
C ARG A 261 -11.59 -2.67 27.05
N ILE A 262 -10.90 -2.46 25.94
CA ILE A 262 -10.82 -1.17 25.26
C ILE A 262 -10.66 -1.36 23.75
N LEU A 263 -11.24 -0.43 22.98
CA LEU A 263 -11.01 -0.32 21.54
C LEU A 263 -9.71 0.44 21.29
N ILE A 264 -8.78 -0.15 20.53
CA ILE A 264 -7.49 0.46 20.22
C ILE A 264 -7.39 0.65 18.70
N PRO A 265 -7.43 1.90 18.19
CA PRO A 265 -7.33 2.13 16.76
C PRO A 265 -5.92 1.80 16.24
N TYR A 266 -5.87 1.10 15.11
CA TYR A 266 -4.67 0.97 14.32
C TYR A 266 -4.42 2.25 13.54
N ILE A 267 -5.45 2.86 12.94
CA ILE A 267 -5.37 4.16 12.26
C ILE A 267 -6.53 5.05 12.71
N SER A 268 -6.21 6.29 13.07
CA SER A 268 -7.20 7.33 13.38
C SER A 268 -7.34 8.29 12.20
N ILE A 269 -8.56 8.45 11.69
CA ILE A 269 -8.89 9.36 10.60
C ILE A 269 -9.52 10.62 11.21
N SER A 270 -8.86 11.77 11.05
CA SER A 270 -9.27 13.03 11.69
C SER A 270 -9.71 14.13 10.69
N SER A 271 -9.77 13.78 9.41
CA SER A 271 -10.31 14.61 8.31
C SER A 271 -10.88 13.70 7.22
N SER A 272 -11.34 14.26 6.09
CA SER A 272 -11.98 13.46 5.05
C SER A 272 -10.96 12.61 4.27
N LEU A 273 -11.30 11.34 4.06
CA LEU A 273 -10.52 10.37 3.29
C LEU A 273 -11.42 9.63 2.29
N ASN A 274 -11.05 9.66 1.01
CA ASN A 274 -11.61 8.78 0.00
C ASN A 274 -10.63 7.63 -0.24
N LEU A 275 -11.06 6.40 0.06
CA LEU A 275 -10.24 5.20 -0.06
C LEU A 275 -10.77 4.30 -1.18
N ASP A 276 -10.02 4.27 -2.29
CA ASP A 276 -10.17 3.29 -3.34
C ASP A 276 -9.49 1.99 -2.92
N MET A 277 -10.29 0.98 -2.61
CA MET A 277 -9.80 -0.33 -2.21
C MET A 277 -9.26 -1.14 -3.39
N ASN A 278 -9.60 -0.80 -4.66
CA ASN A 278 -9.00 -1.39 -5.86
C ASN A 278 -8.94 -2.94 -5.88
N ASP A 279 -10.05 -3.57 -5.48
CA ASP A 279 -10.22 -5.01 -5.30
C ASP A 279 -9.22 -5.66 -4.31
N LYS A 280 -8.56 -4.85 -3.48
CA LYS A 280 -7.59 -5.28 -2.47
C LYS A 280 -8.23 -5.48 -1.10
N THR A 281 -7.50 -6.17 -0.26
CA THR A 281 -7.88 -6.48 1.12
C THR A 281 -7.12 -5.59 2.10
N ILE A 282 -7.84 -5.03 3.08
CA ILE A 282 -7.25 -4.63 4.36
C ILE A 282 -7.71 -5.67 5.38
N GLY A 283 -6.76 -6.37 5.99
CA GLY A 283 -7.07 -7.37 7.01
C GLY A 283 -6.06 -7.35 8.16
N VAL A 284 -6.21 -8.29 9.08
CA VAL A 284 -5.27 -8.47 10.20
C VAL A 284 -4.41 -9.70 9.93
N LYS A 285 -3.14 -9.62 10.30
CA LYS A 285 -2.23 -10.76 10.23
C LYS A 285 -2.65 -11.84 11.23
N GLU A 286 -2.70 -13.09 10.79
CA GLU A 286 -3.09 -14.22 11.64
C GLU A 286 -2.10 -14.49 12.79
N GLY A 287 -2.57 -15.21 13.82
CA GLY A 287 -1.74 -15.69 14.93
C GLY A 287 -1.38 -14.63 15.98
N GLN A 288 -2.03 -13.46 15.94
CA GLN A 288 -1.88 -12.45 16.98
C GLN A 288 -2.78 -12.74 18.18
N SER A 289 -2.42 -12.20 19.35
CA SER A 289 -3.29 -12.20 20.53
C SER A 289 -3.40 -10.80 21.12
N PHE A 290 -4.63 -10.34 21.33
CA PHE A 290 -4.97 -9.00 21.83
C PHE A 290 -5.56 -9.05 23.25
N GLY A 291 -5.90 -10.24 23.74
CA GLY A 291 -6.37 -10.47 25.10
C GLY A 291 -7.77 -9.90 25.28
N LYS A 292 -7.93 -8.94 26.21
CA LYS A 292 -9.20 -8.25 26.42
C LYS A 292 -9.37 -7.00 25.56
N ALA A 293 -8.30 -6.51 24.94
CA ALA A 293 -8.37 -5.36 24.05
C ALA A 293 -8.88 -5.78 22.68
N THR A 294 -9.49 -4.84 21.97
CA THR A 294 -10.05 -5.04 20.63
C THR A 294 -9.39 -4.04 19.68
N PRO A 295 -8.50 -4.47 18.79
CA PRO A 295 -8.02 -3.60 17.73
C PRO A 295 -9.17 -3.14 16.83
N VAL A 296 -9.07 -1.90 16.36
CA VAL A 296 -9.95 -1.35 15.33
C VAL A 296 -9.08 -0.96 14.14
N ILE A 297 -9.36 -1.45 12.93
CA ILE A 297 -8.55 -1.09 11.74
C ILE A 297 -8.62 0.43 11.52
N PHE A 298 -9.82 1.00 11.44
CA PHE A 298 -10.05 2.44 11.32
C PHE A 298 -10.94 3.00 12.43
N ALA A 299 -10.46 4.01 13.15
CA ALA A 299 -11.32 4.89 13.93
C ALA A 299 -11.52 6.21 13.19
N VAL A 300 -12.77 6.55 12.88
CA VAL A 300 -13.13 7.82 12.22
C VAL A 300 -13.57 8.81 13.30
N LEU A 301 -12.72 9.81 13.53
CA LEU A 301 -12.85 10.78 14.62
C LEU A 301 -13.45 12.11 14.15
N SER A 302 -13.32 12.43 12.87
CA SER A 302 -13.91 13.61 12.22
C SER A 302 -13.90 13.43 10.69
N GLY A 303 -14.59 14.32 9.97
CA GLY A 303 -14.65 14.30 8.51
C GLY A 303 -15.43 13.11 7.95
N LYS A 304 -15.23 12.82 6.66
CA LYS A 304 -15.91 11.74 5.96
C LYS A 304 -14.91 10.71 5.44
N LEU A 305 -15.08 9.45 5.84
CA LEU A 305 -14.42 8.31 5.19
C LEU A 305 -15.35 7.74 4.12
N THR A 306 -14.96 7.83 2.85
CA THR A 306 -15.65 7.17 1.72
C THR A 306 -14.86 5.93 1.31
N ILE A 307 -15.50 4.76 1.23
CA ILE A 307 -14.87 3.50 0.82
C ILE A 307 -15.53 3.00 -0.46
N PHE A 308 -14.72 2.64 -1.45
CA PHE A 308 -15.16 2.11 -2.74
C PHE A 308 -14.10 1.21 -3.37
N GLY A 309 -14.34 0.74 -4.60
CA GLY A 309 -13.38 -0.08 -5.34
C GLY A 309 -13.46 -1.57 -5.03
N ASN A 310 -14.60 -2.06 -4.53
CA ASN A 310 -14.96 -3.48 -4.38
C ASN A 310 -13.97 -4.35 -3.58
N GLY A 311 -13.08 -3.75 -2.79
CA GLY A 311 -12.14 -4.50 -1.96
C GLY A 311 -12.77 -5.12 -0.72
N THR A 312 -11.92 -5.66 0.15
CA THR A 312 -12.33 -6.44 1.32
C THR A 312 -11.75 -5.88 2.61
N PHE A 313 -12.60 -5.64 3.62
CA PHE A 313 -12.17 -5.55 5.02
C PHE A 313 -12.30 -6.93 5.66
N ASN A 314 -11.19 -7.56 5.99
CA ASN A 314 -11.17 -8.89 6.60
C ASN A 314 -10.66 -8.82 8.05
N CYS A 315 -11.59 -8.80 9.01
CA CYS A 315 -11.25 -8.77 10.44
C CYS A 315 -10.99 -10.16 11.03
N GLU A 316 -10.88 -11.22 10.22
CA GLU A 316 -10.55 -12.57 10.70
C GLU A 316 -9.28 -12.55 11.55
N ALA A 317 -9.43 -12.97 12.80
CA ALA A 317 -8.37 -12.99 13.80
C ALA A 317 -8.50 -14.23 14.71
N GLN A 318 -9.00 -15.34 14.15
CA GLN A 318 -9.29 -16.58 14.87
C GLN A 318 -10.22 -16.31 16.08
N ASN A 319 -9.77 -16.64 17.29
CA ASN A 319 -10.55 -16.45 18.51
C ASN A 319 -10.41 -15.05 19.12
N GLU A 320 -9.66 -14.15 18.49
CA GLU A 320 -9.51 -12.78 18.92
C GLU A 320 -10.57 -11.88 18.30
N GLN A 321 -10.89 -10.78 18.99
CA GLN A 321 -11.86 -9.79 18.52
C GLN A 321 -11.14 -8.66 17.80
N VAL A 322 -11.59 -8.32 16.59
CA VAL A 322 -11.12 -7.16 15.83
C VAL A 322 -12.32 -6.48 15.18
N TYR A 323 -12.35 -5.14 15.26
CA TYR A 323 -13.34 -4.33 14.56
C TYR A 323 -12.74 -3.75 13.29
N GLY A 324 -13.53 -3.69 12.22
CA GLY A 324 -13.12 -3.05 10.98
C GLY A 324 -13.08 -1.54 11.14
N ILE A 325 -14.25 -0.92 11.25
CA ILE A 325 -14.41 0.53 11.29
C ILE A 325 -15.17 0.92 12.55
N ASN A 326 -14.69 1.91 13.28
CA ASN A 326 -15.38 2.52 14.42
C ASN A 326 -15.57 4.03 14.18
N ILE A 327 -16.82 4.49 14.12
CA ILE A 327 -17.17 5.90 14.00
C ILE A 327 -17.35 6.46 15.40
N ASN A 328 -16.45 7.36 15.82
CA ASN A 328 -16.41 7.87 17.19
C ASN A 328 -16.28 9.41 17.27
N GLY A 329 -16.41 10.09 16.13
CA GLY A 329 -16.56 11.54 16.04
C GLY A 329 -18.01 11.97 16.00
N LYS A 330 -18.35 13.10 16.64
CA LYS A 330 -19.70 13.67 16.53
C LYS A 330 -20.03 14.08 15.09
N ASP A 331 -19.06 14.69 14.41
CA ASP A 331 -19.18 15.18 13.04
C ASP A 331 -18.52 14.22 12.03
N ALA A 332 -18.21 13.00 12.48
CA ALA A 332 -17.64 11.96 11.63
C ALA A 332 -18.75 11.26 10.83
N SER A 333 -18.41 10.89 9.59
CA SER A 333 -19.27 10.05 8.77
C SER A 333 -18.47 9.00 8.02
N VAL A 334 -19.08 7.84 7.79
CA VAL A 334 -18.57 6.81 6.90
C VAL A 334 -19.60 6.57 5.81
N GLU A 335 -19.15 6.53 4.56
CA GLU A 335 -19.95 6.11 3.42
C GLU A 335 -19.29 4.92 2.72
N ILE A 336 -19.97 3.78 2.75
CA ILE A 336 -19.55 2.57 2.05
C ILE A 336 -20.31 2.50 0.73
N LEU A 337 -19.59 2.60 -0.39
CA LEU A 337 -20.17 2.52 -1.72
C LEU A 337 -20.29 1.08 -2.22
N ASN A 338 -19.33 0.23 -1.87
CA ASN A 338 -19.29 -1.21 -2.19
C ASN A 338 -18.11 -1.88 -1.45
N GLY A 339 -18.00 -3.21 -1.59
CA GLY A 339 -16.94 -4.03 -1.01
C GLY A 339 -17.46 -5.19 -0.18
N ASN A 340 -16.52 -5.97 0.39
CA ASN A 340 -16.81 -7.09 1.29
C ASN A 340 -16.31 -6.77 2.70
N PHE A 341 -17.14 -7.01 3.71
CA PHE A 341 -16.88 -6.60 5.08
C PHE A 341 -17.13 -7.79 6.02
N TYR A 342 -16.03 -8.34 6.54
CA TYR A 342 -16.05 -9.49 7.43
C TYR A 342 -15.66 -9.05 8.85
N GLY A 343 -16.60 -9.13 9.79
CA GLY A 343 -16.39 -8.72 11.17
C GLY A 343 -15.98 -9.89 12.07
N ALA A 344 -14.89 -9.76 12.84
CA ALA A 344 -14.68 -10.60 14.02
C ALA A 344 -15.56 -10.05 15.15
N LEU A 345 -16.85 -10.41 15.04
CA LEU A 345 -18.03 -9.79 15.65
C LEU A 345 -18.57 -8.56 14.91
N THR A 346 -17.74 -7.53 14.67
CA THR A 346 -18.23 -6.26 14.10
C THR A 346 -17.36 -5.77 12.95
N ALA A 347 -17.96 -5.57 11.79
CA ALA A 347 -17.29 -4.95 10.65
C ALA A 347 -17.35 -3.42 10.75
N VAL A 348 -18.50 -2.87 11.16
CA VAL A 348 -18.68 -1.42 11.37
C VAL A 348 -19.43 -1.14 12.68
N GLN A 349 -18.86 -0.27 13.51
CA GLN A 349 -19.42 0.20 14.77
C GLN A 349 -19.66 1.71 14.70
N VAL A 350 -20.83 2.17 15.14
CA VAL A 350 -21.15 3.61 15.27
C VAL A 350 -21.34 3.96 16.74
N GLN A 351 -20.35 4.62 17.34
CA GLN A 351 -20.46 5.19 18.69
C GLN A 351 -21.01 6.63 18.66
N LYS A 352 -20.64 7.39 17.63
CA LYS A 352 -21.08 8.77 17.33
C LYS A 352 -21.04 8.98 15.82
N GLY A 353 -21.74 9.99 15.32
CA GLY A 353 -21.69 10.36 13.90
C GLY A 353 -22.63 9.52 13.05
N SER A 354 -22.30 9.28 11.79
CA SER A 354 -23.22 8.60 10.86
C SER A 354 -22.57 7.58 9.95
N LEU A 355 -23.30 6.50 9.67
CA LEU A 355 -22.94 5.49 8.68
C LEU A 355 -23.97 5.48 7.55
N VAL A 356 -23.49 5.55 6.31
CA VAL A 356 -24.28 5.33 5.10
C VAL A 356 -23.72 4.12 4.36
N ILE A 357 -24.58 3.12 4.09
CA ILE A 357 -24.24 1.96 3.26
C ILE A 357 -25.05 2.04 1.97
N ARG A 358 -24.36 2.15 0.82
CA ARG A 358 -25.01 2.14 -0.50
C ARG A 358 -25.04 0.76 -1.12
N ASP A 359 -24.00 -0.03 -0.92
CA ASP A 359 -23.91 -1.42 -1.36
C ASP A 359 -22.81 -2.15 -0.57
N GLY A 360 -22.67 -3.46 -0.78
CA GLY A 360 -21.61 -4.28 -0.22
C GLY A 360 -22.11 -5.62 0.32
N TYR A 361 -21.18 -6.47 0.73
CA TYR A 361 -21.43 -7.76 1.34
C TYR A 361 -20.94 -7.76 2.80
N PHE A 362 -21.82 -8.09 3.74
CA PHE A 362 -21.54 -8.03 5.18
C PHE A 362 -21.78 -9.38 5.83
N ASP A 363 -20.75 -9.94 6.45
CA ASP A 363 -20.79 -11.24 7.13
C ASP A 363 -19.86 -11.24 8.35
N LEU A 364 -20.01 -12.25 9.20
CA LEU A 364 -19.00 -12.54 10.21
C LEU A 364 -17.75 -13.11 9.52
N ALA A 365 -16.59 -12.81 10.09
CA ALA A 365 -15.34 -13.47 9.74
C ALA A 365 -15.47 -15.00 9.99
N PRO A 366 -14.82 -15.85 9.17
CA PRO A 366 -15.03 -17.30 9.20
C PRO A 366 -15.05 -17.96 10.58
N THR A 367 -14.12 -17.61 11.46
CA THR A 367 -14.06 -18.21 12.82
C THR A 367 -15.25 -17.76 13.66
N CYS A 368 -15.56 -16.47 13.68
CA CYS A 368 -16.73 -15.94 14.38
C CYS A 368 -18.04 -16.52 13.83
N LYS A 369 -18.15 -16.65 12.50
CA LYS A 369 -19.30 -17.24 11.83
C LYS A 369 -19.54 -18.68 12.28
N SER A 370 -18.47 -19.45 12.46
CA SER A 370 -18.56 -20.84 12.90
C SER A 370 -18.84 -21.00 14.40
N VAL A 371 -18.20 -20.18 15.25
CA VAL A 371 -18.23 -20.37 16.71
C VAL A 371 -19.40 -19.64 17.35
N VAL A 372 -19.73 -18.46 16.84
CA VAL A 372 -20.74 -17.56 17.40
C VAL A 372 -21.66 -16.94 16.33
N PRO A 373 -22.32 -17.76 15.48
CA PRO A 373 -23.20 -17.27 14.41
C PRO A 373 -24.36 -16.39 14.90
N GLN A 374 -24.76 -16.51 16.17
CA GLN A 374 -25.78 -15.67 16.78
C GLN A 374 -25.39 -14.19 16.87
N TYR A 375 -24.11 -13.85 16.68
CA TYR A 375 -23.62 -12.49 16.70
C TYR A 375 -23.62 -11.80 15.32
N SER A 376 -24.19 -12.41 14.28
CA SER A 376 -24.37 -11.75 12.97
C SER A 376 -25.12 -10.42 13.08
N LYS A 377 -26.01 -10.28 14.07
CA LYS A 377 -26.70 -9.02 14.39
C LYS A 377 -25.79 -7.84 14.76
N TYR A 378 -24.52 -8.10 15.08
CA TYR A 378 -23.51 -7.10 15.45
C TYR A 378 -22.51 -6.80 14.34
N VAL A 379 -22.68 -7.38 13.14
CA VAL A 379 -21.77 -7.14 12.00
C VAL A 379 -21.77 -5.66 11.58
N VAL A 380 -22.94 -5.02 11.62
CA VAL A 380 -23.13 -3.58 11.52
C VAL A 380 -23.87 -3.14 12.78
N ASN A 381 -23.21 -2.37 13.63
CA ASN A 381 -23.69 -2.06 14.98
C ASN A 381 -23.66 -0.55 15.25
N ILE A 382 -24.59 -0.09 16.08
CA ILE A 382 -24.61 1.25 16.68
C ILE A 382 -24.73 1.10 18.20
N ILE A 383 -24.30 2.11 18.94
CA ILE A 383 -24.52 2.13 20.40
C ILE A 383 -25.96 2.57 20.67
N ASP A 384 -26.76 1.73 21.34
CA ASP A 384 -28.18 1.99 21.64
C ASP A 384 -28.42 3.39 22.22
N ALA A 385 -27.57 3.81 23.17
CA ALA A 385 -27.70 5.11 23.82
C ALA A 385 -27.47 6.27 22.84
N ALA A 386 -26.53 6.10 21.90
CA ALA A 386 -26.22 7.09 20.88
C ALA A 386 -27.28 7.14 19.78
N PHE A 387 -27.88 6.00 19.44
CA PHE A 387 -29.03 5.94 18.54
C PHE A 387 -30.25 6.62 19.18
N LYS A 388 -30.59 6.26 20.42
CA LYS A 388 -31.76 6.79 21.15
C LYS A 388 -31.70 8.31 21.37
N ASN A 389 -30.50 8.88 21.57
CA ASN A 389 -30.33 10.32 21.77
C ASN A 389 -30.02 11.08 20.46
N GLY A 390 -29.97 10.39 19.31
CA GLY A 390 -29.75 10.99 17.99
C GLY A 390 -28.31 11.48 17.72
N THR A 391 -27.34 11.09 18.54
CA THR A 391 -25.91 11.42 18.31
C THR A 391 -25.21 10.44 17.36
N ALA A 392 -25.86 9.32 17.05
CA ALA A 392 -25.42 8.35 16.07
C ALA A 392 -26.58 7.93 15.15
N SER A 393 -26.27 7.63 13.88
CA SER A 393 -27.25 7.11 12.91
C SER A 393 -26.65 6.11 11.93
N ILE A 394 -27.50 5.20 11.43
CA ILE A 394 -27.20 4.28 10.32
C ILE A 394 -28.29 4.46 9.26
N SER A 395 -27.91 4.50 7.99
CA SER A 395 -28.84 4.50 6.85
C SER A 395 -28.34 3.57 5.74
N ILE A 396 -29.15 2.55 5.43
CA ILE A 396 -28.81 1.49 4.48
C ILE A 396 -29.72 1.62 3.25
N TYR A 397 -29.08 1.82 2.10
CA TYR A 397 -29.70 1.98 0.78
C TYR A 397 -29.48 0.74 -0.11
N GLY A 398 -28.58 -0.17 0.26
CA GLY A 398 -28.29 -1.38 -0.50
C GLY A 398 -27.34 -2.31 0.24
N GLY A 399 -26.93 -3.40 -0.43
CA GLY A 399 -26.04 -4.42 0.11
C GLY A 399 -26.74 -5.70 0.55
N SER A 400 -25.94 -6.71 0.83
CA SER A 400 -26.34 -8.05 1.29
C SER A 400 -25.75 -8.35 2.66
N PHE A 401 -26.61 -8.78 3.58
CA PHE A 401 -26.29 -9.00 4.99
C PHE A 401 -26.59 -10.45 5.38
N ILE A 402 -25.59 -11.17 5.88
CA ILE A 402 -25.71 -12.58 6.20
C ILE A 402 -26.22 -12.77 7.62
N LYS A 403 -27.37 -13.45 7.74
CA LYS A 403 -28.08 -13.75 9.01
C LYS A 403 -28.38 -12.49 9.86
N PHE A 404 -28.43 -11.32 9.23
CA PHE A 404 -28.76 -10.05 9.86
C PHE A 404 -29.80 -9.32 9.01
N ASP A 405 -30.99 -9.12 9.56
CA ASP A 405 -32.06 -8.32 8.94
C ASP A 405 -31.98 -6.86 9.44
N PRO A 406 -31.51 -5.91 8.62
CA PRO A 406 -31.38 -4.52 9.03
C PRO A 406 -32.73 -3.79 9.19
N SER A 407 -33.85 -4.40 8.78
CA SER A 407 -35.19 -3.81 8.89
C SER A 407 -35.98 -4.27 10.11
N ALA A 408 -35.55 -5.36 10.76
CA ALA A 408 -36.32 -6.04 11.79
C ALA A 408 -35.80 -5.73 13.20
N ASN A 409 -36.05 -4.50 13.69
CA ASN A 409 -35.78 -4.09 15.06
C ASN A 409 -34.30 -4.24 15.50
N PRO A 410 -33.31 -3.77 14.71
CA PRO A 410 -31.90 -3.97 15.04
C PRO A 410 -31.49 -3.34 16.38
N GLU A 411 -32.18 -2.28 16.81
CA GLU A 411 -31.95 -1.56 18.09
C GLU A 411 -33.15 -1.64 19.05
N GLY A 412 -33.98 -2.67 18.88
CA GLY A 412 -35.23 -2.85 19.62
C GLY A 412 -36.47 -2.46 18.83
N GLU A 413 -37.62 -2.55 19.49
CA GLU A 413 -38.94 -2.46 18.85
C GLU A 413 -39.13 -1.16 18.05
N ASN A 414 -39.71 -1.29 16.86
CA ASN A 414 -39.99 -0.21 15.91
C ASN A 414 -38.75 0.53 15.38
N THR A 415 -37.59 -0.15 15.35
CA THR A 415 -36.37 0.40 14.75
C THR A 415 -36.05 -0.26 13.41
N THR A 416 -35.37 0.48 12.54
CA THR A 416 -34.87 0.00 11.24
C THR A 416 -33.63 0.80 10.86
N TYR A 417 -32.67 0.17 10.20
CA TYR A 417 -31.55 0.85 9.53
C TYR A 417 -31.82 1.13 8.06
N VAL A 418 -32.88 0.55 7.50
CA VAL A 418 -33.21 0.68 6.08
C VAL A 418 -33.77 2.07 5.81
N ALA A 419 -33.18 2.75 4.82
CA ALA A 419 -33.58 4.10 4.45
C ALA A 419 -35.00 4.15 3.87
N ASN A 420 -35.66 5.31 4.00
CA ASN A 420 -36.99 5.53 3.41
C ASN A 420 -36.99 5.28 1.90
N GLY A 421 -37.99 4.53 1.42
CA GLY A 421 -38.09 4.14 0.00
C GLY A 421 -37.29 2.90 -0.38
N TYR A 422 -36.73 2.18 0.60
CA TYR A 422 -36.04 0.90 0.43
C TYR A 422 -36.71 -0.19 1.26
N LYS A 423 -36.49 -1.45 0.88
CA LYS A 423 -37.02 -2.64 1.55
C LYS A 423 -35.99 -3.76 1.59
N VAL A 424 -36.20 -4.72 2.49
CA VAL A 424 -35.39 -5.94 2.58
C VAL A 424 -36.07 -7.07 1.82
N THR A 425 -35.28 -7.81 1.05
CA THR A 425 -35.66 -9.11 0.49
C THR A 425 -34.83 -10.19 1.15
N LYS A 426 -35.44 -11.31 1.50
CA LYS A 426 -34.76 -12.46 2.11
C LYS A 426 -34.63 -13.56 1.07
N ASN A 427 -33.42 -14.08 0.90
CA ASN A 427 -33.14 -15.30 0.14
C ASN A 427 -32.35 -16.27 1.03
N THR A 428 -32.66 -17.56 0.98
CA THR A 428 -31.92 -18.58 1.74
C THR A 428 -31.06 -19.39 0.76
N VAL A 429 -29.74 -19.29 0.91
CA VAL A 429 -28.76 -20.03 0.09
C VAL A 429 -27.89 -20.87 1.01
N ASN A 430 -27.75 -22.16 0.74
CA ASN A 430 -26.91 -23.07 1.55
C ASN A 430 -27.21 -23.01 3.07
N GLN A 431 -28.49 -22.92 3.45
CA GLN A 431 -28.95 -22.79 4.85
C GLN A 431 -28.55 -21.46 5.53
N GLU A 432 -28.19 -20.45 4.74
CA GLU A 432 -27.91 -19.11 5.23
C GLU A 432 -28.94 -18.13 4.69
N ASP A 433 -29.56 -17.39 5.61
CA ASP A 433 -30.42 -16.28 5.25
C ASP A 433 -29.56 -15.09 4.83
N ILE A 434 -29.81 -14.60 3.62
CA ILE A 434 -29.21 -13.41 3.03
C ILE A 434 -30.31 -12.36 2.93
N TYR A 435 -30.11 -11.24 3.62
CA TYR A 435 -31.01 -10.10 3.60
C TYR A 435 -30.41 -9.04 2.66
N THR A 436 -31.07 -8.77 1.54
CA THR A 436 -30.62 -7.80 0.55
C THR A 436 -31.53 -6.58 0.57
N VAL A 437 -30.93 -5.40 0.76
CA VAL A 437 -31.66 -4.12 0.71
C VAL A 437 -31.73 -3.65 -0.74
N VAL A 438 -32.94 -3.31 -1.19
CA VAL A 438 -33.21 -2.83 -2.55
C VAL A 438 -34.18 -1.66 -2.52
N LYS A 439 -34.21 -0.86 -3.58
CA LYS A 439 -35.21 0.18 -3.76
C LYS A 439 -36.62 -0.46 -3.80
N ALA A 440 -37.58 0.14 -3.08
CA ALA A 440 -38.90 -0.45 -2.83
C ALA A 440 -39.79 -0.57 -4.07
#